data_AF-A0A9W8RXN6-F1
#
_entry.id   AF-A0A9W8RXN6-F1
#
_cell.length_a   1.000
_cell.length_b   1.000
_cell.length_c   1.000
_cell.angle_alpha   90.00
_cell.angle_beta   90.00
_cell.angle_gamma   90.00
#
_symmetry.space_group_name_H-M   'P 1'
#
loop_
_entity.id
_entity.type
_entity.pdbx_description
1 polymer ?
#
loop_
_entity_poly.entity_id
_entity_poly.type
_entity_poly.pdbx_seq_one_letter_code
_entity_poly.pdbx_strand_id
1 'polypeptide(L)'
;MSSASARGSGSGSNTEIFAPADVAQLLSLGLAGPLNQARGTRRVHKRRLNRSSDEENGHIPLNAHPQSQPEAFATIPADLISNATIEYVGFAPDKATQIWNSWNNWPTTGPQREIDHVDNDLQVTFLDFLKGHVSYSADTFEDNDPAWIRYMQNWGIPTELQHSIMDGHFKSLRLDGSCAYWVRDTIKMRYAGFEDIQRASRERQQALQRASSRPGPSPGRGSGSGPSASSASASQSIPGIQRDSLPGSSLDSCSSRCSL
;
A
#
# COMPACT_ATOMS: atom_id res chain seq x y z
N MET A 1 -14.19 -0.22 42.33
CA MET A 1 -14.81 1.04 41.85
C MET A 1 -13.82 1.68 40.90
N SER A 2 -14.03 1.83 39.59
CA SER A 2 -15.10 1.45 38.68
C SER A 2 -14.44 1.20 37.32
N SER A 3 -14.89 0.16 36.61
CA SER A 3 -14.65 -0.01 35.18
C SER A 3 -15.22 1.17 34.41
N ALA A 4 -14.48 1.64 33.41
CA ALA A 4 -15.04 2.36 32.28
C ALA A 4 -14.59 1.64 31.01
N SER A 5 -15.45 0.72 30.57
CA SER A 5 -15.43 0.14 29.24
C SER A 5 -16.04 1.17 28.28
N ALA A 6 -15.25 1.69 27.35
CA ALA A 6 -15.76 2.49 26.24
C ALA A 6 -15.79 1.62 24.99
N ARG A 7 -16.95 1.02 24.73
CA ARG A 7 -17.35 0.56 23.39
C ARG A 7 -17.56 1.82 22.55
N GLY A 8 -16.60 2.14 21.68
CA GLY A 8 -16.75 3.11 20.61
C GLY A 8 -17.32 2.43 19.36
N SER A 9 -18.54 2.78 19.00
CA SER A 9 -19.19 2.43 17.73
C SER A 9 -18.37 2.95 16.54
N GLY A 10 -18.33 2.13 15.48
CA GLY A 10 -17.49 2.35 14.31
C GLY A 10 -17.69 3.69 13.62
N SER A 11 -16.69 4.55 13.75
CA SER A 11 -16.29 5.52 12.74
C SER A 11 -14.83 5.17 12.43
N GLY A 12 -14.57 4.61 11.25
CA GLY A 12 -13.20 4.27 10.87
C GLY A 12 -12.35 5.53 10.92
N SER A 13 -11.23 5.49 11.66
CA SER A 13 -10.33 6.64 11.70
C SER A 13 -9.83 6.89 10.27
N ASN A 14 -9.70 8.16 9.88
CA ASN A 14 -9.23 8.52 8.53
C ASN A 14 -7.82 7.96 8.20
N THR A 15 -7.12 7.44 9.21
CA THR A 15 -5.79 6.83 9.10
C THR A 15 -5.82 5.35 8.72
N GLU A 16 -6.94 4.63 8.90
CA GLU A 16 -7.00 3.19 8.61
C GLU A 16 -6.74 2.91 7.12
N ILE A 17 -5.76 2.06 6.80
CA ILE A 17 -5.44 1.69 5.41
C ILE A 17 -6.53 0.79 4.82
N PHE A 18 -7.12 -0.12 5.60
CA PHE A 18 -8.21 -0.96 5.13
C PHE A 18 -9.53 -0.59 5.80
N ALA A 19 -10.54 -0.35 4.99
CA ALA A 19 -11.88 -0.07 5.47
C ALA A 19 -12.46 -1.30 6.22
N PRO A 20 -13.16 -1.13 7.35
CA PRO A 20 -13.57 -2.24 8.22
C PRO A 20 -14.39 -3.34 7.54
N ALA A 21 -15.30 -3.01 6.62
CA ALA A 21 -16.12 -4.01 5.94
C ALA A 21 -15.33 -4.75 4.83
N ASP A 22 -14.44 -4.04 4.13
CA ASP A 22 -13.55 -4.64 3.14
C ASP A 22 -12.60 -5.64 3.81
N VAL A 23 -11.98 -5.24 4.92
CA VAL A 23 -11.05 -6.12 5.63
C VAL A 23 -11.74 -7.36 6.22
N ALA A 24 -12.99 -7.22 6.68
CA ALA A 24 -13.79 -8.35 7.14
C ALA A 24 -14.10 -9.34 6.01
N GLN A 25 -14.39 -8.84 4.80
CA GLN A 25 -14.58 -9.69 3.63
C GLN A 25 -13.27 -10.38 3.20
N LEU A 26 -12.15 -9.66 3.17
CA LEU A 26 -10.86 -10.26 2.81
C LEU A 26 -10.45 -11.36 3.79
N LEU A 27 -10.71 -11.18 5.09
CA LEU A 27 -10.52 -12.20 6.11
C LEU A 27 -11.37 -13.44 5.86
N SER A 28 -12.67 -13.28 5.55
CA SER A 28 -13.56 -14.42 5.31
C SER A 28 -13.19 -15.22 4.05
N LEU A 29 -12.54 -14.56 3.09
CA LEU A 29 -12.03 -15.18 1.86
C LEU A 29 -10.61 -15.75 2.01
N GLY A 30 -9.96 -15.61 3.17
CA GLY A 30 -8.56 -16.01 3.36
C GLY A 30 -7.54 -15.15 2.59
N LEU A 31 -7.97 -14.00 2.07
CA LEU A 31 -7.15 -13.05 1.30
C LEU A 31 -6.47 -12.00 2.18
N ALA A 32 -6.77 -12.00 3.48
CA ALA A 32 -6.06 -11.24 4.49
C ALA A 32 -5.86 -12.08 5.76
N GLY A 33 -4.79 -11.80 6.50
CA GLY A 33 -4.54 -12.33 7.83
C GLY A 33 -5.12 -11.44 8.93
N PRO A 34 -5.14 -11.92 10.19
CA PRO A 34 -5.46 -11.08 11.34
C PRO A 34 -4.42 -9.95 11.51
N LEU A 35 -4.81 -8.88 12.21
CA LEU A 35 -3.89 -7.81 12.57
C LEU A 35 -2.84 -8.33 13.54
N ASN A 36 -1.57 -8.14 13.23
CA ASN A 36 -0.49 -8.30 14.18
C ASN A 36 -0.43 -7.06 15.07
N GLN A 37 -1.06 -7.11 16.25
CA GLN A 37 -1.12 -5.98 17.17
C GLN A 37 0.26 -5.47 17.61
N ALA A 38 1.22 -6.38 17.81
CA ALA A 38 2.57 -6.01 18.23
C ALA A 38 3.33 -5.21 17.16
N ARG A 39 3.06 -5.50 15.88
CA ARG A 39 3.73 -4.84 14.75
C ARG A 39 2.88 -3.79 14.05
N GLY A 40 1.60 -3.66 14.36
CA GLY A 40 0.68 -2.77 13.64
C GLY A 40 0.53 -3.09 12.15
N THR A 41 0.72 -4.36 11.75
CA THR A 41 0.71 -4.78 10.34
C THR A 41 -0.23 -5.96 10.08
N ARG A 42 -0.62 -6.12 8.82
CA ARG A 42 -1.49 -7.18 8.33
C ARG A 42 -0.92 -7.78 7.05
N ARG A 43 -1.02 -9.10 6.90
CA ARG A 43 -0.76 -9.76 5.61
C ARG A 43 -1.98 -9.68 4.71
N VAL A 44 -1.80 -9.27 3.46
CA VAL A 44 -2.88 -9.12 2.47
C VAL A 44 -2.40 -9.68 1.13
N HIS A 45 -3.26 -10.43 0.45
CA HIS A 45 -2.97 -11.00 -0.85
C HIS A 45 -2.66 -9.88 -1.85
N LYS A 46 -1.57 -10.00 -2.63
CA LYS A 46 -1.07 -8.93 -3.51
C LYS A 46 -2.15 -8.41 -4.48
N ARG A 47 -2.96 -9.30 -5.07
CA ARG A 47 -4.14 -8.97 -5.91
C ARG A 47 -5.24 -8.11 -5.26
N ARG A 48 -5.16 -7.82 -3.96
CA ARG A 48 -6.18 -7.07 -3.20
C ARG A 48 -5.64 -5.78 -2.58
N LEU A 49 -4.43 -5.37 -2.97
CA LEU A 49 -3.82 -4.14 -2.47
C LEU A 49 -4.50 -2.91 -3.06
N ASN A 50 -4.27 -2.61 -4.34
CA ASN A 50 -4.79 -1.42 -5.02
C ASN A 50 -5.72 -1.80 -6.20
N ARG A 51 -6.16 -0.79 -6.97
CA ARG A 51 -7.09 -0.96 -8.10
C ARG A 51 -6.54 -1.78 -9.26
N SER A 52 -5.22 -1.74 -9.48
CA SER A 52 -4.53 -2.42 -10.59
C SER A 52 -3.96 -3.77 -10.17
N SER A 53 -3.93 -4.04 -8.86
CA SER A 53 -3.25 -5.21 -8.33
C SER A 53 -3.80 -6.54 -8.83
N ASP A 54 -5.08 -6.64 -9.19
CA ASP A 54 -5.66 -7.87 -9.73
C ASP A 54 -5.10 -8.20 -11.12
N GLU A 55 -4.88 -7.17 -11.95
CA GLU A 55 -4.30 -7.30 -13.29
C GLU A 55 -2.79 -7.56 -13.19
N GLU A 56 -2.06 -6.75 -12.42
CA GLU A 56 -0.61 -6.87 -12.22
C GLU A 56 -0.21 -8.23 -11.64
N ASN A 57 -0.97 -8.70 -10.65
CA ASN A 57 -0.70 -9.95 -9.94
C ASN A 57 -1.60 -11.09 -10.44
N GLY A 58 -2.15 -11.01 -11.65
CA GLY A 58 -3.07 -12.00 -12.20
C GLY A 58 -2.48 -13.41 -12.28
N HIS A 59 -1.16 -13.52 -12.34
CA HIS A 59 -0.40 -14.77 -12.30
C HIS A 59 -0.43 -15.47 -10.92
N ILE A 60 -0.81 -14.76 -9.86
CA ILE A 60 -0.93 -15.29 -8.50
C ILE A 60 -2.37 -15.82 -8.30
N PRO A 61 -2.56 -17.10 -7.98
CA PRO A 61 -3.89 -17.66 -7.83
C PRO A 61 -4.53 -17.20 -6.50
N LEU A 62 -5.81 -16.84 -6.53
CA LEU A 62 -6.51 -16.32 -5.34
C LEU A 62 -6.72 -17.34 -4.21
N ASN A 63 -6.52 -18.63 -4.48
CA ASN A 63 -6.52 -19.68 -3.46
C ASN A 63 -5.13 -19.95 -2.87
N ALA A 64 -4.15 -19.05 -3.12
CA ALA A 64 -2.85 -19.10 -2.49
C ALA A 64 -2.97 -19.10 -0.97
N HIS A 65 -2.28 -20.02 -0.31
CA HIS A 65 -2.32 -20.16 1.14
C HIS A 65 -1.10 -19.48 1.79
N PRO A 66 -1.28 -18.63 2.82
CA PRO A 66 -0.18 -17.82 3.38
C PRO A 66 1.05 -18.59 3.88
N GLN A 67 0.88 -19.87 4.23
CA GLN A 67 1.94 -20.76 4.71
C GLN A 67 2.71 -21.46 3.57
N SER A 68 2.04 -21.82 2.48
CA SER A 68 2.67 -22.53 1.35
C SER A 68 3.13 -21.60 0.24
N GLN A 69 2.50 -20.42 0.12
CA GLN A 69 2.77 -19.40 -0.89
C GLN A 69 2.88 -18.03 -0.21
N PRO A 70 3.88 -17.83 0.67
CA PRO A 70 4.03 -16.56 1.38
C PRO A 70 4.24 -15.36 0.45
N GLU A 71 4.84 -15.56 -0.72
CA GLU A 71 5.10 -14.57 -1.76
C GLU A 71 3.84 -13.99 -2.41
N ALA A 72 2.70 -14.69 -2.31
CA ALA A 72 1.40 -14.20 -2.76
C ALA A 72 0.85 -13.07 -1.86
N PHE A 73 1.47 -12.84 -0.71
CA PHE A 73 1.01 -11.88 0.30
C PHE A 73 2.05 -10.80 0.56
N ALA A 74 1.58 -9.57 0.75
CA ALA A 74 2.37 -8.46 1.24
C ALA A 74 2.03 -8.18 2.71
N THR A 75 2.99 -7.68 3.47
CA THR A 75 2.77 -7.18 4.84
C THR A 75 2.58 -5.66 4.77
N ILE A 76 1.40 -5.19 5.16
CA ILE A 76 0.97 -3.80 5.04
C ILE A 76 0.67 -3.25 6.44
N PRO A 77 1.08 -2.02 6.80
CA PRO A 77 0.63 -1.35 8.01
C PRO A 77 -0.90 -1.29 8.10
N ALA A 78 -1.42 -1.20 9.32
CA ALA A 78 -2.85 -1.00 9.53
C ALA A 78 -3.27 0.46 9.36
N ASP A 79 -2.37 1.39 9.69
CA ASP A 79 -2.62 2.83 9.75
C ASP A 79 -1.57 3.63 8.99
N LEU A 80 -2.01 4.62 8.21
CA LEU A 80 -1.17 5.57 7.47
C LEU A 80 -0.23 6.37 8.39
N ILE A 81 -0.63 6.61 9.63
CA ILE A 81 0.16 7.34 10.62
C ILE A 81 0.49 6.37 11.74
N SER A 82 1.62 5.67 11.61
CA SER A 82 2.07 4.67 12.57
C SER A 82 3.57 4.42 12.46
N ASN A 83 4.16 3.84 13.51
CA ASN A 83 5.54 3.38 13.49
C ASN A 83 5.80 2.35 12.36
N ALA A 84 4.85 1.44 12.13
CA ALA A 84 4.91 0.45 11.04
C ALA A 84 4.97 1.11 9.65
N THR A 85 4.26 2.22 9.45
CA THR A 85 4.34 2.99 8.20
C THR A 85 5.70 3.63 8.02
N ILE A 86 6.32 4.15 9.09
CA ILE A 86 7.67 4.71 9.02
C ILE A 86 8.69 3.65 8.58
N GLU A 87 8.61 2.45 9.15
CA GLU A 87 9.48 1.34 8.71
C GLU A 87 9.25 1.01 7.24
N TYR A 88 7.99 0.85 6.84
CA TYR A 88 7.64 0.43 5.49
C TYR A 88 8.12 1.43 4.42
N VAL A 89 7.96 2.74 4.66
CA VAL A 89 8.37 3.74 3.68
C VAL A 89 9.89 3.84 3.51
N GLY A 90 10.68 3.20 4.37
CA GLY A 90 12.10 3.01 4.12
C GLY A 90 13.04 3.36 5.25
N PHE A 91 12.57 3.50 6.49
CA PHE A 91 13.47 3.68 7.64
C PHE A 91 13.74 2.35 8.34
N ALA A 92 14.95 2.17 8.85
CA ALA A 92 15.29 1.03 9.69
C ALA A 92 14.49 1.06 11.01
N PRO A 93 14.20 -0.10 11.65
CA PRO A 93 13.33 -0.17 12.84
C PRO A 93 13.72 0.79 13.98
N ASP A 94 15.01 0.88 14.31
CA ASP A 94 15.50 1.77 15.37
C ASP A 94 15.25 3.24 15.02
N LYS A 95 15.47 3.60 13.74
CA LYS A 95 15.22 4.94 13.23
C LYS A 95 13.73 5.26 13.19
N ALA A 96 12.91 4.31 12.76
CA ALA A 96 11.46 4.45 12.74
C ALA A 96 10.89 4.68 14.14
N THR A 97 11.42 3.98 15.14
CA THR A 97 11.08 4.20 16.55
C THR A 97 11.43 5.61 17.01
N GLN A 98 12.62 6.10 16.66
CA GLN A 98 13.03 7.48 16.97
C GLN A 98 12.10 8.53 16.34
N ILE A 99 11.79 8.36 15.05
CA ILE A 99 10.90 9.24 14.30
C ILE A 99 9.49 9.22 14.91
N TRP A 100 8.97 8.03 15.23
CA TRP A 100 7.65 7.87 15.85
C TRP A 100 7.55 8.54 17.21
N ASN A 101 8.58 8.38 18.05
CA ASN A 101 8.66 9.07 19.33
C ASN A 101 8.67 10.59 19.14
N SER A 102 9.33 11.10 18.10
CA SER A 102 9.36 12.53 17.80
C SER A 102 7.98 13.04 17.33
N TRP A 103 7.27 12.26 16.51
CA TRP A 103 5.90 12.59 16.07
C TRP A 103 4.90 12.63 17.24
N ASN A 104 5.02 11.70 18.19
CA ASN A 104 4.14 11.65 19.36
C ASN A 104 4.46 12.72 20.41
N ASN A 105 5.73 13.08 20.56
CA ASN A 105 6.18 14.15 21.44
C ASN A 105 6.33 15.47 20.67
N TRP A 106 5.29 15.82 19.91
CA TRP A 106 5.29 17.02 19.10
C TRP A 106 5.42 18.28 19.98
N PRO A 107 6.25 19.26 19.60
CA PRO A 107 6.37 20.50 20.35
C PRO A 107 5.02 21.22 20.50
N THR A 108 4.78 21.83 21.65
CA THR A 108 3.57 22.63 21.91
C THR A 108 3.59 23.98 21.18
N THR A 109 4.73 24.37 20.63
CA THR A 109 4.94 25.62 19.88
C THR A 109 5.38 25.32 18.46
N GLY A 110 4.87 26.08 17.49
CA GLY A 110 5.22 25.93 16.08
C GLY A 110 4.06 25.37 15.25
N PRO A 111 4.34 24.84 14.05
CA PRO A 111 3.29 24.29 13.20
C PRO A 111 2.68 23.04 13.84
N GLN A 112 1.39 22.84 13.60
CA GLN A 112 0.63 21.71 14.15
C GLN A 112 0.77 20.48 13.26
N ARG A 113 0.40 19.29 13.74
CA ARG A 113 0.29 18.08 12.91
C ARG A 113 -1.04 18.07 12.17
N GLU A 114 -1.10 17.36 11.05
CA GLU A 114 -2.35 17.13 10.30
C GLU A 114 -3.46 16.41 11.09
N ILE A 115 -3.11 15.81 12.23
CA ILE A 115 -4.05 15.14 13.14
C ILE A 115 -4.50 16.03 14.31
N ASP A 116 -3.92 17.22 14.45
CA ASP A 116 -4.30 18.16 15.51
C ASP A 116 -5.53 18.95 15.03
N HIS A 117 -6.66 18.82 15.74
CA HIS A 117 -7.96 19.40 15.39
C HIS A 117 -8.03 20.93 15.62
N VAL A 118 -7.19 21.70 14.94
CA VAL A 118 -7.17 23.17 15.06
C VAL A 118 -7.34 23.80 13.68
N ASP A 119 -8.47 24.48 13.50
CA ASP A 119 -8.83 25.17 12.26
C ASP A 119 -7.99 26.45 12.11
N ASN A 120 -7.12 26.49 11.09
CA ASN A 120 -6.42 27.65 10.51
C ASN A 120 -4.91 27.87 10.78
N ASP A 121 -4.18 26.92 11.37
CA ASP A 121 -2.71 27.02 11.49
C ASP A 121 -1.96 26.26 10.39
N LEU A 122 -0.67 26.60 10.19
CA LEU A 122 0.24 25.85 9.33
C LEU A 122 0.35 24.41 9.85
N GLN A 123 -0.10 23.43 9.06
CA GLN A 123 -0.02 22.02 9.40
C GLN A 123 1.14 21.32 8.69
N VAL A 124 1.83 20.44 9.40
CA VAL A 124 2.82 19.51 8.86
C VAL A 124 2.14 18.16 8.63
N THR A 125 2.13 17.72 7.37
CA THR A 125 1.66 16.37 7.04
C THR A 125 2.61 15.32 7.57
N PHE A 126 2.12 14.11 7.85
CA PHE A 126 3.00 13.03 8.28
C PHE A 126 4.08 12.75 7.23
N LEU A 127 3.72 12.75 5.94
CA LEU A 127 4.68 12.57 4.84
C LEU A 127 5.77 13.67 4.83
N ASP A 128 5.41 14.94 5.00
CA ASP A 128 6.39 16.03 5.06
C ASP A 128 7.33 15.90 6.26
N PHE A 129 6.79 15.47 7.39
CA PHE A 129 7.58 15.15 8.57
C PHE A 129 8.59 14.02 8.32
N LEU A 130 8.16 12.92 7.69
CA LEU A 130 9.06 11.80 7.33
C LEU A 130 10.17 12.23 6.39
N LYS A 131 9.82 12.98 5.33
CA LYS A 131 10.80 13.57 4.42
C LYS A 131 11.79 14.48 5.15
N GLY A 132 11.34 15.24 6.16
CA GLY A 132 12.17 16.11 6.99
C GLY A 132 13.33 15.41 7.70
N HIS A 133 13.23 14.10 7.95
CA HIS A 133 14.32 13.30 8.51
C HIS A 133 15.45 12.98 7.51
N VAL A 134 15.27 13.32 6.24
CA VAL A 134 16.28 13.23 5.18
C VAL A 134 16.70 14.65 4.81
N SER A 135 17.86 15.07 5.29
CA SER A 135 18.35 16.45 5.15
C SER A 135 19.03 16.69 3.81
N TYR A 136 18.65 17.76 3.12
CA TYR A 136 19.38 18.25 1.95
C TYR A 136 20.73 18.91 2.29
N SER A 137 20.97 19.30 3.55
CA SER A 137 22.24 19.93 3.94
C SER A 137 23.42 18.96 4.03
N ALA A 138 23.14 17.67 4.10
CA ALA A 138 24.12 16.60 4.19
C ALA A 138 23.83 15.57 3.10
N ASP A 139 24.22 15.88 1.86
CA ASP A 139 23.80 15.17 0.65
C ASP A 139 24.97 14.95 -0.33
N THR A 140 24.76 14.16 -1.37
CA THR A 140 25.67 13.97 -2.50
C THR A 140 24.89 13.78 -3.80
N PHE A 141 25.44 14.27 -4.90
CA PHE A 141 24.95 14.02 -6.26
C PHE A 141 26.06 13.45 -7.16
N GLU A 142 27.26 13.25 -6.61
CA GLU A 142 28.40 12.73 -7.35
C GLU A 142 28.31 11.22 -7.52
N ASP A 143 28.95 10.69 -8.57
CA ASP A 143 29.09 9.25 -8.79
C ASP A 143 30.14 8.63 -7.84
N ASN A 144 29.81 8.65 -6.54
CA ASN A 144 30.66 8.20 -5.45
C ASN A 144 29.83 7.31 -4.50
N ASP A 145 29.77 6.03 -4.83
CA ASP A 145 28.93 5.06 -4.11
C ASP A 145 29.19 5.04 -2.58
N PRO A 146 30.44 5.08 -2.07
CA PRO A 146 30.70 5.22 -0.64
C PRO A 146 30.04 6.45 0.01
N ALA A 147 30.02 7.60 -0.67
CA ALA A 147 29.36 8.79 -0.15
C ALA A 147 27.84 8.61 -0.04
N TRP A 148 27.21 8.04 -1.08
CA TRP A 148 25.76 7.76 -1.09
C TRP A 148 25.36 6.84 0.07
N ILE A 149 26.08 5.72 0.21
CA ILE A 149 25.85 4.73 1.28
C ILE A 149 25.99 5.40 2.65
N ARG A 150 27.04 6.20 2.86
CA ARG A 150 27.26 6.91 4.13
C ARG A 150 26.10 7.84 4.48
N TYR A 151 25.58 8.62 3.54
CA TYR A 151 24.44 9.51 3.80
C TYR A 151 23.16 8.73 4.13
N MET A 152 22.85 7.69 3.36
CA MET A 152 21.71 6.82 3.63
C MET A 152 21.80 6.14 5.01
N GLN A 153 22.98 5.67 5.40
CA GLN A 153 23.22 5.12 6.74
C GLN A 153 22.98 6.15 7.84
N ASN A 154 23.46 7.39 7.66
CA ASN A 154 23.25 8.47 8.63
C ASN A 154 21.77 8.85 8.80
N TRP A 155 20.97 8.73 7.74
CA TRP A 155 19.51 8.93 7.83
C TRP A 155 18.76 7.71 8.37
N GLY A 156 19.45 6.57 8.56
CA GLY A 156 18.85 5.32 9.05
C GLY A 156 18.06 4.57 7.98
N ILE A 157 18.47 4.66 6.71
CA ILE A 157 17.91 3.86 5.60
C ILE A 157 18.49 2.44 5.67
N PRO A 158 17.68 1.37 5.59
CA PRO A 158 18.17 0.00 5.69
C PRO A 158 18.93 -0.42 4.43
N THR A 159 19.89 -1.34 4.59
CA THR A 159 20.77 -1.83 3.52
C THR A 159 20.02 -2.32 2.29
N GLU A 160 18.87 -2.98 2.46
CA GLU A 160 18.03 -3.44 1.35
C GLU A 160 17.60 -2.27 0.45
N LEU A 161 17.08 -1.19 1.04
CA LEU A 161 16.68 -0.02 0.28
C LEU A 161 17.89 0.73 -0.31
N GLN A 162 19.02 0.75 0.40
CA GLN A 162 20.27 1.28 -0.16
C GLN A 162 20.66 0.55 -1.44
N HIS A 163 20.62 -0.79 -1.44
CA HIS A 163 20.92 -1.59 -2.62
C HIS A 163 19.93 -1.34 -3.76
N SER A 164 18.63 -1.19 -3.47
CA SER A 164 17.63 -0.87 -4.49
C SER A 164 17.87 0.49 -5.13
N ILE A 165 18.22 1.51 -4.34
CA ILE A 165 18.56 2.85 -4.86
C ILE A 165 19.85 2.81 -5.67
N MET A 166 20.85 2.06 -5.20
CA MET A 166 22.19 1.98 -5.80
C MET A 166 22.33 0.94 -6.93
N ASP A 167 21.24 0.31 -7.35
CA ASP A 167 21.27 -0.70 -8.42
C ASP A 167 21.89 -0.11 -9.70
N GLY A 168 22.94 -0.77 -10.19
CA GLY A 168 23.71 -0.34 -11.35
C GLY A 168 22.87 -0.23 -12.63
N HIS A 169 21.78 -1.00 -12.75
CA HIS A 169 20.87 -0.91 -13.88
C HIS A 169 20.16 0.45 -13.95
N PHE A 170 19.95 1.11 -12.81
CA PHE A 170 19.32 2.42 -12.72
C PHE A 170 20.33 3.55 -12.48
N LYS A 171 21.63 3.31 -12.71
CA LYS A 171 22.67 4.31 -12.43
C LYS A 171 22.46 5.63 -13.18
N SER A 172 22.09 5.59 -14.46
CA SER A 172 21.84 6.81 -15.23
C SER A 172 20.73 7.64 -14.58
N LEU A 173 19.60 7.00 -14.27
CA LEU A 173 18.48 7.62 -13.57
C LEU A 173 18.92 8.15 -12.20
N ARG A 174 19.63 7.34 -11.41
CA ARG A 174 20.14 7.74 -10.09
C ARG A 174 20.97 9.02 -10.15
N LEU A 175 21.77 9.22 -11.20
CA LEU A 175 22.61 10.42 -11.33
C LEU A 175 21.86 11.68 -11.81
N ASP A 176 20.57 11.59 -12.13
CA ASP A 176 19.71 12.75 -12.42
C ASP A 176 19.24 13.47 -11.15
N GLY A 177 19.53 12.93 -9.97
CA GLY A 177 19.15 13.49 -8.69
C GLY A 177 20.20 13.24 -7.60
N SER A 178 20.05 13.94 -6.48
CA SER A 178 20.90 13.70 -5.31
C SER A 178 20.45 12.48 -4.50
N CYS A 179 21.29 12.04 -3.57
CA CYS A 179 20.98 10.96 -2.64
C CYS A 179 19.73 11.29 -1.81
N ALA A 180 19.64 12.50 -1.26
CA ALA A 180 18.47 12.94 -0.51
C ALA A 180 17.21 12.99 -1.39
N TYR A 181 17.35 13.40 -2.67
CA TYR A 181 16.26 13.41 -3.62
C TYR A 181 15.67 12.00 -3.79
N TRP A 182 16.48 11.00 -4.12
CA TRP A 182 15.98 9.64 -4.37
C TRP A 182 15.43 8.95 -3.12
N VAL A 183 16.01 9.18 -1.95
CA VAL A 183 15.46 8.67 -0.70
C VAL A 183 14.09 9.30 -0.39
N ARG A 184 13.97 10.62 -0.52
CA ARG A 184 12.70 11.33 -0.27
C ARG A 184 11.63 10.96 -1.30
N ASP A 185 12.02 10.79 -2.55
CA ASP A 185 11.11 10.35 -3.61
C ASP A 185 10.63 8.92 -3.38
N THR A 186 11.53 8.02 -2.95
CA THR A 186 11.14 6.65 -2.57
C THR A 186 10.15 6.63 -1.40
N ILE A 187 10.40 7.43 -0.36
CA ILE A 187 9.46 7.58 0.78
C ILE A 187 8.09 8.06 0.28
N LYS A 188 8.08 9.09 -0.57
CA LYS A 188 6.86 9.64 -1.17
C LYS A 188 6.10 8.61 -1.99
N MET A 189 6.77 7.90 -2.89
CA MET A 189 6.15 6.88 -3.73
C MET A 189 5.57 5.73 -2.90
N ARG A 190 6.30 5.23 -1.90
CA ARG A 190 5.81 4.18 -1.00
C ARG A 190 4.62 4.64 -0.17
N TYR A 191 4.64 5.88 0.31
CA TYR A 191 3.51 6.45 1.06
C TYR A 191 2.27 6.61 0.17
N ALA A 192 2.43 7.13 -1.05
CA ALA A 192 1.33 7.23 -2.02
C ALA A 192 0.72 5.85 -2.36
N GLY A 193 1.55 4.80 -2.39
CA GLY A 193 1.06 3.43 -2.52
C GLY A 193 0.07 3.02 -1.44
N PHE A 194 0.22 3.50 -0.20
CA PHE A 194 -0.75 3.26 0.86
C PHE A 194 -2.04 4.05 0.69
N GLU A 195 -1.96 5.29 0.22
CA GLU A 195 -3.15 6.08 -0.11
C GLU A 195 -3.96 5.41 -1.22
N ASP A 196 -3.29 4.81 -2.20
CA ASP A 196 -3.93 4.04 -3.27
C ASP A 196 -4.56 2.73 -2.77
N ILE A 197 -3.89 2.02 -1.85
CA ILE A 197 -4.48 0.85 -1.17
C ILE A 197 -5.72 1.27 -0.37
N GLN A 198 -5.62 2.39 0.36
CA GLN A 198 -6.72 2.92 1.15
C GLN A 198 -7.92 3.30 0.28
N ARG A 199 -7.67 4.00 -0.83
CA ARG A 199 -8.70 4.35 -1.81
C ARG A 199 -9.38 3.09 -2.35
N ALA A 200 -8.61 2.10 -2.79
CA ALA A 200 -9.14 0.84 -3.31
C ALA A 200 -9.95 0.06 -2.25
N SER A 201 -9.50 0.06 -1.00
CA SER A 201 -10.24 -0.59 0.10
C SER A 201 -11.58 0.10 0.38
N ARG A 202 -11.60 1.44 0.39
CA ARG A 202 -12.84 2.22 0.55
C ARG A 202 -13.80 1.98 -0.61
N GLU A 203 -13.30 1.92 -1.84
CA GLU A 203 -14.11 1.59 -3.03
C GLU A 203 -14.74 0.20 -2.93
N ARG A 204 -13.99 -0.81 -2.50
CA ARG A 204 -14.52 -2.17 -2.26
C ARG A 204 -15.58 -2.18 -1.17
N GLN A 205 -15.36 -1.48 -0.06
CA GLN A 205 -16.38 -1.33 0.98
C GLN A 205 -17.67 -0.68 0.45
N GLN A 206 -17.55 0.38 -0.33
CA GLN A 206 -18.73 1.02 -0.95
C GLN A 206 -19.46 0.05 -1.90
N ALA A 207 -18.73 -0.77 -2.67
CA ALA A 207 -19.33 -1.78 -3.52
C ALA A 207 -20.10 -2.84 -2.70
N LEU A 208 -19.58 -3.26 -1.54
CA LEU A 208 -20.29 -4.17 -0.63
C LEU A 208 -21.58 -3.56 -0.09
N GLN A 209 -21.55 -2.29 0.31
CA GLN A 209 -22.73 -1.58 0.80
C GLN A 209 -23.81 -1.40 -0.30
N ARG A 210 -23.39 -1.14 -1.54
CA ARG A 210 -24.31 -1.06 -2.68
C ARG A 210 -24.93 -2.43 -2.99
N ALA A 211 -24.15 -3.50 -2.90
CA ALA A 211 -24.63 -4.86 -3.13
C ALA A 211 -25.65 -5.30 -2.06
N SER A 212 -25.45 -4.92 -0.78
CA SER A 212 -26.39 -5.24 0.30
C SER A 212 -27.67 -4.41 0.25
N SER A 213 -27.63 -3.20 -0.33
CA SER A 213 -28.79 -2.30 -0.43
C SER A 213 -29.69 -2.58 -1.63
N ARG A 214 -29.28 -3.48 -2.55
CA ARG A 214 -30.07 -3.79 -3.74
C ARG A 214 -31.29 -4.65 -3.32
N PRO A 215 -32.53 -4.24 -3.63
CA PRO A 215 -33.71 -5.06 -3.37
C PRO A 215 -33.55 -6.41 -4.07
N GLY A 216 -33.71 -7.51 -3.34
CA GLY A 216 -33.73 -8.84 -3.94
C GLY A 216 -34.81 -8.95 -5.02
N PRO A 217 -34.66 -9.83 -6.02
CA PRO A 217 -35.72 -10.08 -6.98
C PRO A 217 -36.96 -10.50 -6.19
N SER A 218 -38.02 -9.70 -6.25
CA SER A 218 -39.30 -10.07 -5.66
C SER A 218 -39.73 -11.42 -6.21
N PRO A 219 -40.09 -12.41 -5.38
CA PRO A 219 -40.73 -13.63 -5.86
C PRO A 219 -42.15 -13.24 -6.28
N GLY A 220 -42.28 -12.77 -7.51
CA GLY A 220 -43.50 -12.18 -8.04
C GLY A 220 -43.93 -12.82 -9.35
N ARG A 221 -44.79 -13.84 -9.20
CA ARG A 221 -45.71 -14.42 -10.19
C ARG A 221 -45.12 -15.25 -11.32
N GLY A 222 -45.21 -16.57 -11.12
CA GLY A 222 -45.41 -17.48 -12.22
C GLY A 222 -46.70 -17.16 -12.98
N SER A 223 -46.59 -17.12 -14.30
CA SER A 223 -47.61 -17.58 -15.23
C SER A 223 -46.85 -18.27 -16.35
N GLY A 224 -47.02 -19.58 -16.43
CA GLY A 224 -46.36 -20.41 -17.42
C GLY A 224 -46.81 -20.08 -18.84
N SER A 225 -45.89 -20.35 -19.76
CA SER A 225 -46.10 -20.98 -21.07
C SER A 225 -44.73 -21.09 -21.74
N GLY A 226 -44.17 -22.30 -21.81
CA GLY A 226 -43.08 -22.58 -22.76
C GLY A 226 -43.63 -22.90 -24.15
N PRO A 227 -42.85 -23.51 -25.04
CA PRO A 227 -41.45 -23.20 -25.38
C PRO A 227 -41.35 -22.87 -26.89
N SER A 228 -40.28 -22.20 -27.32
CA SER A 228 -39.88 -22.22 -28.73
C SER A 228 -38.37 -22.18 -28.83
N ALA A 229 -37.84 -23.31 -29.30
CA ALA A 229 -36.47 -23.50 -29.66
C ALA A 229 -36.11 -22.62 -30.86
N SER A 230 -34.93 -22.01 -30.81
CA SER A 230 -34.19 -21.60 -32.00
C SER A 230 -32.71 -21.59 -31.64
N SER A 231 -32.08 -22.69 -32.01
CA SER A 231 -30.64 -22.85 -32.21
C SER A 231 -30.06 -21.74 -33.08
N ALA A 232 -29.03 -21.06 -32.58
CA ALA A 232 -28.05 -20.37 -33.40
C ALA A 232 -26.67 -20.51 -32.74
N SER A 233 -25.94 -21.49 -33.22
CA SER A 233 -24.51 -21.69 -33.06
C SER A 233 -23.77 -20.50 -33.67
N ALA A 234 -22.83 -19.90 -32.93
CA ALA A 234 -21.79 -19.06 -33.51
C ALA A 234 -20.48 -19.28 -32.75
N SER A 235 -19.78 -20.33 -33.17
CA SER A 235 -18.37 -20.54 -32.91
C SER A 235 -17.56 -19.63 -33.84
N GLN A 236 -16.74 -18.74 -33.29
CA GLN A 236 -15.59 -18.13 -34.00
C GLN A 236 -14.48 -17.95 -32.95
N SER A 237 -13.52 -18.86 -32.87
CA SER A 237 -12.27 -18.93 -33.65
C SER A 237 -11.18 -18.02 -33.12
N ILE A 238 -10.28 -18.65 -32.36
CA ILE A 238 -8.95 -18.19 -31.96
C ILE A 238 -8.02 -18.23 -33.18
N PRO A 239 -7.12 -17.26 -33.37
CA PRO A 239 -5.84 -17.50 -34.01
C PRO A 239 -4.72 -17.44 -32.97
N GLY A 240 -3.98 -18.55 -32.88
CA GLY A 240 -2.82 -18.68 -32.03
C GLY A 240 -1.65 -17.82 -32.52
N ILE A 241 -0.83 -17.37 -31.56
CA ILE A 241 0.56 -17.02 -31.81
C ILE A 241 1.42 -17.83 -30.84
N GLN A 242 2.45 -18.39 -31.45
CA GLN A 242 3.34 -19.45 -31.03
C GLN A 242 4.29 -18.97 -29.92
N ARG A 243 4.52 -19.86 -28.95
CA ARG A 243 5.55 -19.77 -27.93
C ARG A 243 6.94 -19.87 -28.58
N ASP A 244 7.84 -19.02 -28.13
CA ASP A 244 9.26 -19.38 -27.96
C ASP A 244 9.69 -19.00 -26.54
N SER A 245 10.60 -19.81 -26.00
CA SER A 245 10.84 -20.00 -24.56
C SER A 245 12.19 -19.43 -24.10
N LEU A 246 12.28 -19.17 -22.78
CA LEU A 246 13.45 -19.07 -21.87
C LEU A 246 14.06 -17.66 -21.58
N PRO A 247 14.77 -17.44 -20.44
CA PRO A 247 14.36 -17.71 -19.06
C PRO A 247 14.63 -16.54 -18.07
N GLY A 248 13.84 -16.49 -16.99
CA GLY A 248 14.17 -16.03 -15.62
C GLY A 248 14.99 -14.76 -15.35
N SER A 249 14.36 -13.75 -14.75
CA SER A 249 14.76 -13.20 -13.43
C SER A 249 13.81 -12.09 -12.99
N SER A 250 13.50 -12.12 -11.68
CA SER A 250 12.63 -11.25 -10.92
C SER A 250 13.16 -9.82 -10.81
N LEU A 251 12.32 -8.82 -11.05
CA LEU A 251 12.36 -7.48 -10.46
C LEU A 251 10.99 -6.81 -10.71
N ASP A 252 10.17 -6.70 -9.66
CA ASP A 252 8.90 -5.96 -9.67
C ASP A 252 9.20 -4.46 -9.89
N SER A 253 8.94 -3.98 -11.11
CA SER A 253 9.09 -2.57 -11.50
C SER A 253 7.73 -1.88 -11.51
N CYS A 254 7.47 -1.02 -10.52
CA CYS A 254 6.44 0.00 -10.62
C CYS A 254 6.95 1.13 -11.52
N SER A 255 6.80 0.97 -12.84
CA SER A 255 7.00 2.04 -13.81
C SER A 255 5.64 2.56 -14.29
N SER A 256 5.29 3.78 -13.88
CA SER A 256 4.24 4.56 -14.55
C SER A 256 4.66 6.02 -14.68
N ARG A 257 5.20 6.31 -15.88
CA ARG A 257 5.02 7.49 -16.72
C ARG A 257 4.66 8.81 -16.02
N CYS A 258 5.55 9.78 -16.12
CA CYS A 258 5.18 11.17 -16.39
C CYS A 258 6.07 11.71 -17.51
N SER A 259 5.44 12.05 -18.64
CA SER A 259 6.03 12.83 -19.71
C SER A 259 5.70 14.30 -19.46
N LEU A 260 6.72 15.12 -19.26
CA LEU A 260 6.98 16.47 -19.80
C LEU A 260 8.00 17.19 -18.91
#